data_AF-A0A2W4PNJ6-F1
#
_entry.id   AF-A0A2W4PNJ6-F1
#
_cell.length_a   1.000
_cell.length_b   1.000
_cell.length_c   1.000
_cell.angle_alpha   90.00
_cell.angle_beta   90.00
_cell.angle_gamma   90.00
#
_symmetry.space_group_name_H-M   'P 1'
#
loop_
_entity.id
_entity.type
_entity.pdbx_description
1 polymer ?
#
loop_
_entity_poly.entity_id
_entity_poly.type
_entity_poly.pdbx_seq_one_letter_code
_entity_poly.pdbx_strand_id
1 'polypeptide(L)'
;MAASAAAHHGISNWDLNRDVTITGTLTRIEFINPHAWLHLDVRGEDGKVTGWKCEMRSAHALRRSGWTKEMFRPGSTITVTGSPERRKPNQCYLATIRFDDGSSMDRYGQRHLPDATAVAAARQRPVRTSDGRPNLAGDWAAEQRVMSDPRGQLGTLVPLSQARTLRPGELPAGQAPFPGARGSPASLAEDPIRAAWDRPIPVKLTEKARQALRSFDPASTDNPRLRCEPTSILFDWTFDSVPNRIEQTPARITLRYGHMDMMRVIHLDRRSPPADARPTRAGYSIGRWEGDVLVVETTAFLPGVLNADARILHGGGLRIVERFQLDPAGQSLSRSYVAEDPEYFEGSWSGSDVVYPADVPYEPYQCTDPGGAPAGR
;
A
#
# COMPACT_ATOMS: atom_id res chain seq x y z
N MET A 1 25.46 21.65 -6.69
CA MET A 1 24.86 20.76 -5.68
C MET A 1 23.36 20.92 -5.78
N ALA A 2 22.66 19.94 -6.34
CA ALA A 2 21.19 19.93 -6.35
C ALA A 2 20.75 19.30 -5.02
N ALA A 3 20.07 20.07 -4.18
CA ALA A 3 19.45 19.56 -2.97
C ALA A 3 18.42 18.49 -3.39
N SER A 4 18.64 17.26 -2.96
CA SER A 4 17.69 16.15 -3.11
C SER A 4 16.36 16.60 -2.51
N ALA A 5 15.33 16.71 -3.35
CA ALA A 5 14.01 17.11 -2.94
C ALA A 5 13.46 16.12 -1.90
N ALA A 6 13.30 16.61 -0.67
CA ALA A 6 12.63 15.96 0.44
C ALA A 6 11.11 15.81 0.17
N ALA A 7 10.74 14.97 -0.80
CA ALA A 7 9.37 14.86 -1.33
C ALA A 7 8.72 13.48 -1.10
N HIS A 8 8.84 12.94 0.13
CA HIS A 8 8.09 11.76 0.58
C HIS A 8 7.34 12.00 1.92
N HIS A 9 7.31 13.23 2.42
CA HIS A 9 6.83 13.53 3.78
C HIS A 9 5.30 13.70 3.89
N GLY A 10 4.54 12.77 3.30
CA GLY A 10 3.10 12.90 3.05
C GLY A 10 2.22 13.10 4.29
N ILE A 11 2.71 12.87 5.52
CA ILE A 11 1.93 13.13 6.75
C ILE A 11 2.47 14.27 7.61
N SER A 12 3.78 14.52 7.60
CA SER A 12 4.43 15.41 8.55
C SER A 12 4.40 16.88 8.18
N ASN A 13 4.19 17.18 6.90
CA ASN A 13 3.94 18.54 6.44
C ASN A 13 2.62 19.10 6.99
N TRP A 14 1.73 18.23 7.48
CA TRP A 14 0.37 18.57 7.85
C TRP A 14 0.20 18.66 9.37
N ASP A 15 -0.63 19.60 9.82
CA ASP A 15 -1.06 19.73 11.21
C ASP A 15 -2.35 18.93 11.44
N LEU A 16 -2.20 17.63 11.70
CA LEU A 16 -3.32 16.67 11.82
C LEU A 16 -4.22 16.92 13.05
N ASN A 17 -3.74 17.76 13.97
CA ASN A 17 -4.48 18.21 15.14
C ASN A 17 -5.31 19.48 14.87
N ARG A 18 -5.27 20.02 13.65
CA ARG A 18 -6.12 21.12 13.20
C ARG A 18 -7.02 20.72 12.05
N ASP A 19 -8.21 21.29 12.09
CA ASP A 19 -9.19 21.19 11.01
C ASP A 19 -9.13 22.42 10.12
N VAL A 20 -9.23 22.18 8.82
CA VAL A 20 -9.55 23.21 7.83
C VAL A 20 -10.78 22.75 7.04
N THR A 21 -11.70 23.67 6.78
CA THR A 21 -12.83 23.48 5.86
C THR A 21 -12.71 24.49 4.74
N ILE A 22 -12.71 24.00 3.51
CA ILE A 22 -12.43 24.77 2.30
C ILE A 22 -13.61 24.59 1.36
N THR A 23 -14.34 25.65 1.05
CA THR A 23 -15.36 25.61 -0.01
C THR A 23 -14.89 26.44 -1.18
N GLY A 24 -14.87 25.84 -2.37
CA GLY A 24 -14.34 26.50 -3.56
C GLY A 24 -14.82 25.86 -4.87
N THR A 25 -14.46 26.50 -5.97
CA THR A 25 -14.71 25.99 -7.32
C THR A 25 -13.58 25.06 -7.71
N LEU A 26 -13.90 23.80 -8.04
CA LEU A 26 -12.92 22.82 -8.50
C LEU A 26 -12.32 23.27 -9.84
N THR A 27 -11.01 23.42 -9.92
CA THR A 27 -10.34 23.85 -11.16
C THR A 27 -9.72 22.68 -11.91
N ARG A 28 -9.09 21.74 -11.21
CA ARG A 28 -8.53 20.51 -11.79
C ARG A 28 -8.26 19.44 -10.74
N ILE A 29 -8.04 18.22 -11.21
CA ILE A 29 -7.42 17.14 -10.45
C ILE A 29 -6.17 16.63 -11.18
N GLU A 30 -5.08 16.49 -10.44
CA GLU A 30 -3.88 15.76 -10.86
C GLU A 30 -4.04 14.32 -10.39
N PHE A 31 -4.61 13.45 -11.23
CA PHE A 31 -4.90 12.04 -10.89
C PHE A 31 -3.69 11.16 -11.21
N ILE A 32 -2.58 11.41 -10.49
CA ILE A 32 -1.26 10.84 -10.76
C ILE A 32 -0.71 10.07 -9.54
N ASN A 33 0.40 9.35 -9.74
CA ASN A 33 1.20 8.76 -8.67
C ASN A 33 2.44 9.66 -8.38
N PRO A 34 2.99 9.70 -7.15
CA PRO A 34 2.61 8.89 -5.99
C PRO A 34 1.41 9.42 -5.20
N HIS A 35 1.02 10.69 -5.38
CA HIS A 35 -0.16 11.29 -4.74
C HIS A 35 -0.95 12.10 -5.75
N ALA A 36 -2.27 11.91 -5.76
CA ALA A 36 -3.17 12.78 -6.51
C ALA A 36 -3.40 14.11 -5.77
N TRP A 37 -3.70 15.17 -6.52
CA TRP A 37 -3.93 16.51 -5.97
C TRP A 37 -5.21 17.13 -6.51
N LEU A 38 -6.02 17.69 -5.61
CA LEU A 38 -7.24 18.41 -5.92
C LEU A 38 -6.97 19.92 -5.87
N HIS A 39 -7.35 20.67 -6.90
CA HIS A 39 -7.12 22.12 -6.98
C HIS A 39 -8.42 22.90 -6.96
N LEU A 40 -8.45 23.98 -6.16
CA LEU A 40 -9.64 24.76 -5.88
C LEU A 40 -9.35 26.25 -5.98
N ASP A 41 -10.29 27.00 -6.55
CA ASP A 41 -10.35 28.46 -6.41
C ASP A 41 -11.29 28.78 -5.24
N VAL A 42 -10.74 29.42 -4.21
CA VAL A 42 -11.43 29.72 -2.95
C VAL A 42 -11.59 31.23 -2.83
N ARG A 43 -12.83 31.69 -2.77
CA ARG A 43 -13.15 33.10 -2.56
C ARG A 43 -13.13 33.43 -1.08
N GLY A 44 -12.22 34.33 -0.68
CA GLY A 44 -12.15 34.87 0.67
C GLY A 44 -13.26 35.88 0.95
N GLU A 45 -13.45 36.22 2.23
CA GLU A 45 -14.41 37.23 2.66
C GLU A 45 -14.12 38.62 2.08
N ASP A 46 -12.85 38.90 1.75
CA ASP A 46 -12.40 40.12 1.07
C ASP A 46 -12.71 40.14 -0.44
N GLY A 47 -13.40 39.11 -0.94
CA GLY A 47 -13.75 38.92 -2.35
C GLY A 47 -12.61 38.42 -3.24
N LYS A 48 -11.38 38.31 -2.73
CA LYS A 48 -10.24 37.80 -3.49
C LYS A 48 -10.34 36.29 -3.66
N VAL A 49 -9.87 35.80 -4.82
CA VAL A 49 -9.79 34.38 -5.11
C VAL A 49 -8.38 33.90 -4.85
N THR A 50 -8.24 32.83 -4.07
CA THR A 50 -6.96 32.19 -3.76
C THR A 50 -6.97 30.74 -4.24
N GLY A 51 -5.89 30.33 -4.88
CA GLY A 51 -5.70 28.94 -5.30
C GLY A 51 -5.32 28.07 -4.11
N TRP A 52 -6.07 27.00 -3.90
CA TRP A 52 -5.81 25.94 -2.94
C TRP A 52 -5.45 24.64 -3.65
N LYS A 53 -4.60 23.83 -3.00
CA LYS A 53 -4.40 22.44 -3.42
C LYS A 53 -4.45 21.49 -2.22
N CYS A 54 -5.10 20.35 -2.39
CA CYS A 54 -5.26 19.37 -1.34
C CYS A 54 -4.75 17.99 -1.78
N GLU A 55 -3.87 17.40 -0.98
CA GLU A 55 -3.22 16.12 -1.24
C GLU A 55 -4.17 14.96 -0.96
N MET A 56 -4.27 14.03 -1.90
CA MET A 56 -5.05 12.79 -1.83
C MET A 56 -4.12 11.58 -1.74
N ARG A 57 -4.67 10.35 -1.81
CA ARG A 57 -3.87 9.13 -1.96
C ARG A 57 -3.33 8.99 -3.39
N SER A 58 -2.56 7.94 -3.66
CA SER A 58 -2.10 7.59 -5.01
C SER A 58 -3.27 7.35 -5.97
N ALA A 59 -3.11 7.66 -7.26
CA ALA A 59 -4.14 7.39 -8.27
C ALA A 59 -4.59 5.92 -8.27
N HIS A 60 -3.68 4.96 -8.06
CA HIS A 60 -4.02 3.54 -7.95
C HIS A 60 -4.91 3.23 -6.75
N ALA A 61 -4.58 3.78 -5.57
CA ALA A 61 -5.39 3.61 -4.37
C ALA A 61 -6.78 4.22 -4.55
N LEU A 62 -6.86 5.37 -5.21
CA LEU A 62 -8.13 6.02 -5.53
C LEU A 62 -8.99 5.19 -6.50
N ARG A 63 -8.42 4.66 -7.60
CA ARG A 63 -9.14 3.78 -8.54
C ARG A 63 -9.71 2.54 -7.87
N ARG A 64 -8.96 1.94 -6.94
CA ARG A 64 -9.44 0.78 -6.17
C ARG A 64 -10.57 1.13 -5.22
N SER A 65 -10.57 2.33 -4.65
CA SER A 65 -11.73 2.87 -3.95
C SER A 65 -12.90 3.21 -4.88
N GLY A 66 -12.79 2.91 -6.19
CA GLY A 66 -13.79 3.21 -7.21
C GLY A 66 -13.72 4.64 -7.74
N TRP A 67 -12.70 5.43 -7.41
CA TRP A 67 -12.64 6.84 -7.78
C TRP A 67 -12.07 6.98 -9.18
N THR A 68 -12.71 7.80 -10.00
CA THR A 68 -12.23 8.11 -11.34
C THR A 68 -12.04 9.60 -11.51
N LYS A 69 -11.26 10.01 -12.52
CA LYS A 69 -11.01 11.42 -12.81
C LYS A 69 -12.31 12.16 -13.15
N GLU A 70 -13.25 11.47 -13.78
CA GLU A 70 -14.54 12.00 -14.26
C GLU A 70 -15.48 12.39 -13.11
N MET A 71 -15.26 11.86 -11.91
CA MET A 71 -16.01 12.27 -10.71
C MET A 71 -15.70 13.72 -10.31
N PHE A 72 -14.56 14.26 -10.74
CA PHE A 72 -14.07 15.59 -10.40
C PHE A 72 -14.36 16.55 -11.56
N ARG A 73 -15.56 17.14 -11.58
CA ARG A 73 -15.99 18.07 -12.64
C ARG A 73 -15.42 19.48 -12.43
N PRO A 74 -14.49 19.97 -13.28
CA PRO A 74 -14.05 21.36 -13.18
C PRO A 74 -15.24 22.32 -13.30
N GLY A 75 -15.25 23.37 -12.48
CA GLY A 75 -16.35 24.33 -12.36
C GLY A 75 -17.39 23.98 -11.29
N SER A 76 -17.44 22.75 -10.77
CA SER A 76 -18.35 22.42 -9.66
C SER A 76 -17.88 23.02 -8.34
N THR A 77 -18.84 23.40 -7.49
CA THR A 77 -18.55 23.77 -6.09
C THR A 77 -18.37 22.52 -5.25
N ILE A 78 -17.29 22.43 -4.49
CA ILE A 78 -17.07 21.35 -3.52
C ILE A 78 -16.65 21.92 -2.18
N THR A 79 -16.94 21.18 -1.10
CA THR A 79 -16.41 21.43 0.24
C THR A 79 -15.40 20.34 0.58
N VAL A 80 -14.20 20.72 0.96
CA VAL A 80 -13.14 19.83 1.46
C VAL A 80 -12.95 20.07 2.95
N THR A 81 -12.94 19.00 3.74
CA THR A 81 -12.37 19.02 5.09
C THR A 81 -11.02 18.33 5.09
N GLY A 82 -10.14 18.74 5.99
CA GLY A 82 -8.79 18.21 6.04
C GLY A 82 -7.96 18.84 7.14
N SER A 83 -6.65 18.67 7.02
CA SER A 83 -5.67 19.27 7.92
C SER A 83 -4.76 20.22 7.14
N PRO A 84 -4.50 21.44 7.64
CA PRO A 84 -3.68 22.41 6.92
C PRO A 84 -2.22 21.98 6.91
N GLU A 85 -1.47 22.48 5.92
CA GLU A 85 0.01 22.41 5.95
C GLU A 85 0.55 23.33 7.06
N ARG A 86 1.62 22.91 7.74
CA ARG A 86 2.19 23.58 8.93
C ARG A 86 2.87 24.92 8.64
N ARG A 87 3.40 25.11 7.44
CA ARG A 87 4.34 26.16 7.00
C ARG A 87 3.93 26.88 5.71
N LYS A 88 3.12 26.27 4.86
CA LYS A 88 2.70 26.75 3.55
C LYS A 88 1.20 27.02 3.57
N PRO A 89 0.75 28.26 3.31
CA PRO A 89 -0.67 28.56 3.26
C PRO A 89 -1.34 27.85 2.06
N ASN A 90 -2.65 27.73 2.13
CA ASN A 90 -3.53 27.25 1.06
C ASN A 90 -3.24 25.82 0.56
N GLN A 91 -2.74 24.97 1.47
CA GLN A 91 -2.54 23.55 1.21
C GLN A 91 -3.21 22.73 2.30
N CYS A 92 -3.79 21.59 1.91
CA CYS A 92 -4.42 20.69 2.88
C CYS A 92 -4.14 19.20 2.64
N TYR A 93 -4.06 18.44 3.71
CA TYR A 93 -4.19 16.99 3.70
C TYR A 93 -5.68 16.65 3.67
N LEU A 94 -6.15 16.14 2.53
CA LEU A 94 -7.57 15.91 2.32
C LEU A 94 -8.07 14.77 3.22
N ALA A 95 -9.12 15.05 4.00
CA ALA A 95 -9.87 14.11 4.82
C ALA A 95 -11.16 13.67 4.09
N THR A 96 -12.07 14.61 3.83
CA THR A 96 -13.35 14.33 3.17
C THR A 96 -13.64 15.38 2.10
N ILE A 97 -14.26 14.96 1.00
CA ILE A 97 -14.87 15.82 -0.02
C ILE A 97 -16.37 15.68 0.08
N ARG A 98 -17.09 16.79 0.02
CA ARG A 98 -18.53 16.85 -0.22
C ARG A 98 -18.77 17.56 -1.55
N PHE A 99 -19.47 16.88 -2.44
CA PHE A 99 -19.83 17.36 -3.78
C PHE A 99 -21.12 18.19 -3.75
N ASP A 100 -21.33 18.97 -4.80
CA ASP A 100 -22.55 19.76 -5.02
C ASP A 100 -23.81 18.89 -5.14
N ASP A 101 -23.67 17.67 -5.65
CA ASP A 101 -24.74 16.66 -5.73
C ASP A 101 -25.05 15.97 -4.40
N GLY A 102 -24.45 16.41 -3.29
CA GLY A 102 -24.68 15.89 -1.95
C GLY A 102 -23.91 14.61 -1.63
N SER A 103 -23.25 13.98 -2.60
CA SER A 103 -22.38 12.82 -2.34
C SER A 103 -21.11 13.24 -1.59
N SER A 104 -20.48 12.27 -0.92
CA SER A 104 -19.21 12.49 -0.22
C SER A 104 -18.19 11.41 -0.52
N MET A 105 -16.91 11.76 -0.32
CA MET A 105 -15.77 10.87 -0.46
C MET A 105 -14.78 11.10 0.66
N ASP A 106 -14.58 10.08 1.49
CA ASP A 106 -13.56 10.05 2.54
C ASP A 106 -12.23 9.54 2.00
N ARG A 107 -11.10 10.08 2.44
CA ARG A 107 -9.74 9.79 1.94
C ARG A 107 -9.46 8.30 1.69
N TYR A 108 -9.93 7.43 2.58
CA TYR A 108 -9.70 5.98 2.49
C TYR A 108 -10.92 5.19 2.02
N GLY A 109 -12.09 5.82 1.95
CA GLY A 109 -13.37 5.19 1.62
C GLY A 109 -13.69 5.19 0.12
N GLN A 110 -14.81 4.58 -0.22
CA GLN A 110 -15.43 4.67 -1.54
C GLN A 110 -16.38 5.87 -1.58
N ARG A 111 -16.85 6.27 -2.77
CA ARG A 111 -17.87 7.32 -2.90
C ARG A 111 -19.16 6.88 -2.23
N HIS A 112 -19.59 7.64 -1.24
CA HIS A 112 -20.86 7.42 -0.57
C HIS A 112 -21.95 8.15 -1.35
N LEU A 113 -22.86 7.37 -1.93
CA LEU A 113 -24.14 7.84 -2.44
C LEU A 113 -25.19 7.55 -1.36
N PRO A 114 -26.20 8.43 -1.15
CA PRO A 114 -27.21 8.24 -0.11
C PRO A 114 -27.91 6.87 -0.12
N ASP A 115 -28.00 6.19 -1.29
CA ASP A 115 -28.79 4.95 -1.46
C ASP A 115 -28.11 3.84 -2.29
N ALA A 116 -26.77 3.79 -2.36
CA ALA A 116 -26.10 2.77 -3.18
C ALA A 116 -26.06 1.37 -2.53
N THR A 117 -26.62 0.37 -3.23
CA THR A 117 -26.37 -1.05 -2.97
C THR A 117 -25.07 -1.49 -3.66
N ALA A 118 -24.23 -2.23 -2.94
CA ALA A 118 -22.97 -2.75 -3.48
C ALA A 118 -23.24 -3.83 -4.53
N VAL A 119 -22.66 -3.68 -5.72
CA VAL A 119 -22.74 -4.68 -6.79
C VAL A 119 -21.53 -5.61 -6.66
N ALA A 120 -21.76 -6.83 -6.16
CA ALA A 120 -20.76 -7.88 -6.18
C ALA A 120 -20.78 -8.57 -7.55
N ALA A 121 -19.83 -8.23 -8.43
CA ALA A 121 -19.60 -9.00 -9.64
C ALA A 121 -18.74 -10.23 -9.29
N ALA A 122 -19.39 -11.31 -8.82
CA ALA A 122 -18.73 -12.60 -8.67
C ALA A 122 -18.34 -13.13 -10.07
N ARG A 123 -17.08 -12.95 -10.46
CA ARG A 123 -16.53 -13.62 -11.65
C ARG A 123 -16.38 -15.10 -11.35
N GLN A 124 -17.19 -15.95 -11.99
CA GLN A 124 -17.05 -17.40 -11.93
C GLN A 124 -15.75 -17.80 -12.64
N ARG A 125 -14.71 -18.17 -11.88
CA ARG A 125 -13.50 -18.82 -12.41
C ARG A 125 -13.48 -20.28 -11.95
N PRO A 126 -12.99 -21.24 -12.75
CA PRO A 126 -12.79 -22.61 -12.28
C PRO A 126 -11.85 -22.63 -11.08
N VAL A 127 -12.22 -23.32 -10.00
CA VAL A 127 -11.37 -23.45 -8.78
C VAL A 127 -10.24 -24.48 -8.96
N ARG A 128 -10.32 -25.30 -10.01
CA ARG A 128 -9.30 -26.27 -10.40
C ARG A 128 -8.82 -26.01 -11.82
N THR A 129 -7.54 -26.28 -12.06
CA THR A 129 -6.95 -26.37 -13.41
C THR A 129 -7.34 -27.69 -14.07
N SER A 130 -7.06 -27.83 -15.36
CA SER A 130 -7.37 -29.05 -16.13
C SER A 130 -6.66 -30.31 -15.62
N ASP A 131 -5.54 -30.16 -14.92
CA ASP A 131 -4.78 -31.23 -14.26
C ASP A 131 -5.19 -31.45 -12.80
N GLY A 132 -6.28 -30.83 -12.34
CA GLY A 132 -6.87 -31.04 -11.02
C GLY A 132 -6.21 -30.28 -9.87
N ARG A 133 -5.18 -29.47 -10.13
CA ARG A 133 -4.56 -28.59 -9.12
C ARG A 133 -5.47 -27.41 -8.78
N PRO A 134 -5.33 -26.79 -7.60
CA PRO A 134 -5.96 -25.50 -7.33
C PRO A 134 -5.59 -24.47 -8.40
N ASN A 135 -6.60 -23.74 -8.90
CA ASN A 135 -6.42 -22.70 -9.89
C ASN A 135 -6.23 -21.33 -9.21
N LEU A 136 -4.97 -20.91 -9.10
CA LEU A 136 -4.60 -19.62 -8.55
C LEU A 136 -4.67 -18.50 -9.60
N ALA A 137 -4.85 -18.81 -10.88
CA ALA A 137 -4.78 -17.82 -11.95
C ALA A 137 -5.86 -16.74 -11.83
N GLY A 138 -5.49 -15.50 -12.11
CA GLY A 138 -6.37 -14.33 -12.15
C GLY A 138 -5.85 -13.16 -11.34
N ASP A 139 -6.70 -12.14 -11.19
CA ASP A 139 -6.38 -10.92 -10.47
C ASP A 139 -6.84 -11.04 -9.01
N TRP A 140 -5.96 -10.64 -8.08
CA TRP A 140 -6.12 -10.79 -6.64
C TRP A 140 -5.72 -9.50 -5.92
N ALA A 141 -6.51 -9.05 -4.95
CA ALA A 141 -6.20 -7.88 -4.14
C ALA A 141 -6.41 -8.19 -2.66
N ALA A 142 -5.55 -7.66 -1.78
CA ALA A 142 -5.86 -7.67 -0.35
C ALA A 142 -7.11 -6.82 -0.09
N GLU A 143 -7.86 -7.16 0.97
CA GLU A 143 -9.04 -6.39 1.36
C GLU A 143 -8.68 -4.91 1.52
N GLN A 144 -9.55 -4.03 1.00
CA GLN A 144 -9.37 -2.60 1.18
C GLN A 144 -9.32 -2.28 2.67
N ARG A 145 -8.31 -1.50 3.06
CA ARG A 145 -8.22 -0.94 4.40
C ARG A 145 -8.75 0.48 4.40
N VAL A 146 -9.62 0.77 5.36
CA VAL A 146 -10.20 2.10 5.58
C VAL A 146 -9.86 2.57 7.00
N MET A 147 -9.92 3.87 7.24
CA MET A 147 -9.71 4.40 8.59
C MET A 147 -10.91 4.06 9.47
N SER A 148 -10.66 3.66 10.72
CA SER A 148 -11.74 3.42 11.69
C SER A 148 -12.49 4.71 12.06
N ASP A 149 -11.88 5.89 11.89
CA ASP A 149 -12.61 7.15 11.72
C ASP A 149 -12.79 7.43 10.22
N PRO A 150 -14.02 7.45 9.67
CA PRO A 150 -14.25 7.76 8.26
C PRO A 150 -13.64 9.09 7.81
N ARG A 151 -13.56 10.10 8.69
CA ARG A 151 -12.90 11.39 8.38
C ARG A 151 -11.38 11.25 8.24
N GLY A 152 -10.80 10.11 8.58
CA GLY A 152 -9.37 9.85 8.51
C GLY A 152 -8.53 10.64 9.51
N GLN A 153 -9.14 11.13 10.59
CA GLN A 153 -8.47 11.98 11.59
C GLN A 153 -8.05 11.21 12.84
N LEU A 154 -8.82 10.22 13.28
CA LEU A 154 -8.55 9.39 14.46
C LEU A 154 -8.43 7.90 14.08
N GLY A 155 -7.93 7.07 15.01
CA GLY A 155 -7.98 5.62 14.87
C GLY A 155 -6.86 5.02 14.02
N THR A 156 -7.14 3.89 13.36
CA THR A 156 -6.16 3.14 12.55
C THR A 156 -6.77 2.61 11.25
N LEU A 157 -5.92 2.13 10.33
CA LEU A 157 -6.39 1.45 9.13
C LEU A 157 -6.86 0.04 9.51
N VAL A 158 -8.12 -0.27 9.23
CA VAL A 158 -8.76 -1.57 9.49
C VAL A 158 -9.33 -2.14 8.19
N PRO A 159 -9.50 -3.47 8.07
CA PRO A 159 -10.20 -4.05 6.93
C PRO A 159 -11.62 -3.49 6.80
N LEU A 160 -12.10 -3.26 5.57
CA LEU A 160 -13.41 -2.68 5.28
C LEU A 160 -14.56 -3.43 5.97
N SER A 161 -14.48 -4.75 6.03
CA SER A 161 -15.41 -5.65 6.72
C SER A 161 -15.50 -5.38 8.23
N GLN A 162 -14.41 -4.95 8.86
CA GLN A 162 -14.36 -4.64 10.30
C GLN A 162 -14.74 -3.19 10.59
N ALA A 163 -14.55 -2.27 9.64
CA ALA A 163 -14.80 -0.84 9.87
C ALA A 163 -16.23 -0.54 10.33
N ARG A 164 -17.22 -1.30 9.83
CA ARG A 164 -18.65 -1.13 10.19
C ARG A 164 -18.99 -1.55 11.62
N THR A 165 -18.14 -2.34 12.26
CA THR A 165 -18.35 -2.82 13.64
C THR A 165 -17.63 -1.99 14.68
N LEU A 166 -16.81 -1.03 14.26
CA LEU A 166 -16.00 -0.17 15.13
C LEU A 166 -16.65 1.21 15.23
N ARG A 167 -16.55 1.86 16.39
CA ARG A 167 -16.89 3.27 16.53
C ARG A 167 -15.86 4.15 15.83
N PRO A 168 -16.21 5.37 15.37
CA PRO A 168 -15.26 6.30 14.80
C PRO A 168 -14.02 6.51 15.68
N GLY A 169 -12.85 6.19 15.13
CA GLY A 169 -11.56 6.33 15.82
C GLY A 169 -11.18 5.19 16.78
N GLU A 170 -12.02 4.17 16.93
CA GLU A 170 -11.74 3.00 17.76
C GLU A 170 -10.57 2.19 17.19
N LEU A 171 -9.73 1.66 18.09
CA LEU A 171 -8.58 0.82 17.75
C LEU A 171 -8.90 -0.64 18.08
N PRO A 172 -8.71 -1.58 17.13
CA PRO A 172 -8.75 -3.00 17.46
C PRO A 172 -7.72 -3.36 18.52
N ALA A 173 -8.01 -4.39 19.31
CA ALA A 173 -7.10 -4.87 20.35
C ALA A 173 -5.71 -5.21 19.77
N GLY A 174 -4.66 -4.72 20.44
CA GLY A 174 -3.27 -4.94 20.02
C GLY A 174 -2.80 -4.10 18.83
N GLN A 175 -3.63 -3.19 18.31
CA GLN A 175 -3.23 -2.28 17.22
C GLN A 175 -2.88 -0.89 17.73
N ALA A 176 -1.89 -0.27 17.08
CA ALA A 176 -1.55 1.12 17.26
C ALA A 176 -2.41 2.01 16.35
N PRO A 177 -2.63 3.28 16.74
CA PRO A 177 -3.24 4.26 15.84
C PRO A 177 -2.42 4.42 14.57
N PHE A 178 -3.10 4.78 13.48
CA PHE A 178 -2.44 5.14 12.23
C PHE A 178 -1.39 6.22 12.53
N PRO A 179 -0.18 6.14 11.96
CA PRO A 179 0.82 7.16 12.18
C PRO A 179 0.28 8.54 11.79
N GLY A 180 0.37 9.51 12.69
CA GLY A 180 -0.22 10.84 12.48
C GLY A 180 -1.71 10.95 12.82
N ALA A 181 -2.37 9.90 13.29
CA ALA A 181 -3.72 10.03 13.86
C ALA A 181 -3.73 11.12 14.93
N ARG A 182 -4.74 11.98 14.90
CA ARG A 182 -4.92 13.11 15.81
C ARG A 182 -4.81 12.65 17.26
N GLY A 183 -4.09 13.43 18.06
CA GLY A 183 -3.85 13.16 19.48
C GLY A 183 -2.93 11.96 19.76
N SER A 184 -2.41 11.27 18.74
CA SER A 184 -1.40 10.21 18.97
C SER A 184 -0.05 10.80 19.36
N PRO A 185 0.79 10.07 20.11
CA PRO A 185 2.16 10.52 20.43
C PRO A 185 2.95 10.93 19.18
N ALA A 186 2.82 10.17 18.08
CA ALA A 186 3.49 10.49 16.82
C ALA A 186 2.99 11.81 16.19
N SER A 187 1.70 12.12 16.28
CA SER A 187 1.14 13.38 15.75
C SER A 187 1.55 14.62 16.56
N LEU A 188 1.90 14.42 17.84
CA LEU A 188 2.29 15.46 18.79
C LEU A 188 3.81 15.63 18.94
N ALA A 189 4.59 14.71 18.36
CA ALA A 189 6.05 14.77 18.42
C ALA A 189 6.60 15.97 17.66
N GLU A 190 7.77 16.47 18.09
CA GLU A 190 8.52 17.51 17.37
C GLU A 190 8.92 17.06 15.96
N ASP A 191 9.22 15.75 15.80
CA ASP A 191 9.45 15.09 14.52
C ASP A 191 8.42 13.96 14.30
N PRO A 192 7.25 14.28 13.72
CA PRO A 192 6.22 13.30 13.42
C PRO A 192 6.65 12.23 12.41
N ILE A 193 7.63 12.51 11.55
CA ILE A 193 8.14 11.54 10.58
C ILE A 193 8.84 10.44 11.35
N ARG A 194 9.86 10.81 12.11
CA ARG A 194 10.65 9.85 12.88
C ARG A 194 9.78 9.07 13.84
N ALA A 195 8.84 9.73 14.53
CA ALA A 195 7.91 9.08 15.43
C ALA A 195 6.96 8.09 14.71
N ALA A 196 6.55 8.37 13.48
CA ALA A 196 5.72 7.48 12.67
C ALA A 196 6.44 6.21 12.19
N TRP A 197 7.76 6.31 11.98
CA TRP A 197 8.63 5.22 11.52
C TRP A 197 9.29 4.43 12.65
N ASP A 198 9.26 4.93 13.89
CA ASP A 198 9.82 4.21 15.04
C ASP A 198 8.83 3.18 15.60
N ARG A 199 8.73 2.05 14.89
CA ARG A 199 7.85 0.93 15.24
C ARG A 199 8.61 -0.23 15.89
N PRO A 200 8.00 -0.99 16.81
CA PRO A 200 8.61 -2.21 17.35
C PRO A 200 9.00 -3.17 16.23
N ILE A 201 10.21 -3.73 16.32
CA ILE A 201 10.70 -4.71 15.36
C ILE A 201 10.13 -6.08 15.75
N PRO A 202 9.37 -6.75 14.87
CA PRO A 202 8.65 -8.00 15.19
C PRO A 202 9.53 -9.25 15.29
N VAL A 203 10.85 -9.13 15.13
CA VAL A 203 11.81 -10.24 15.18
C VAL A 203 13.06 -9.80 15.93
N LYS A 204 13.67 -10.73 16.66
CA LYS A 204 14.93 -10.48 17.36
C LYS A 204 16.07 -10.39 16.34
N LEU A 205 16.91 -9.36 16.48
CA LEU A 205 17.96 -9.03 15.51
C LEU A 205 19.36 -9.38 16.03
N THR A 206 20.18 -9.93 15.14
CA THR A 206 21.62 -10.16 15.39
C THR A 206 22.35 -8.83 15.59
N GLU A 207 23.61 -8.89 16.06
CA GLU A 207 24.45 -7.67 16.14
C GLU A 207 24.67 -7.04 14.75
N LYS A 208 24.86 -7.85 13.71
CA LYS A 208 25.05 -7.37 12.34
C LYS A 208 23.81 -6.62 11.83
N ALA A 209 22.61 -7.15 12.06
CA ALA A 209 21.38 -6.46 11.73
C ALA A 209 21.22 -5.15 12.51
N ARG A 210 21.48 -5.18 13.82
CA ARG A 210 21.44 -3.97 14.66
C ARG A 210 22.45 -2.92 14.20
N GLN A 211 23.61 -3.32 13.70
CA GLN A 211 24.58 -2.41 13.10
C GLN A 211 24.10 -1.81 11.79
N ALA A 212 23.58 -2.63 10.87
CA ALA A 212 23.03 -2.16 9.60
C ALA A 212 21.88 -1.16 9.81
N LEU A 213 21.06 -1.35 10.84
CA LEU A 213 19.96 -0.45 11.18
C LEU A 213 20.40 0.92 11.68
N ARG A 214 21.61 1.05 12.25
CA ARG A 214 22.10 2.36 12.73
C ARG A 214 22.23 3.38 11.60
N SER A 215 22.45 2.93 10.38
CA SER A 215 22.56 3.77 9.17
C SER A 215 21.32 3.71 8.27
N PHE A 216 20.27 2.97 8.64
CA PHE A 216 19.07 2.84 7.84
C PHE A 216 18.02 3.88 8.28
N ASP A 217 17.66 4.78 7.37
CA ASP A 217 16.55 5.70 7.57
C ASP A 217 15.36 5.30 6.69
N PRO A 218 14.28 4.72 7.25
CA PRO A 218 13.10 4.33 6.49
C PRO A 218 12.33 5.52 5.89
N ALA A 219 12.62 6.74 6.34
CA ALA A 219 12.05 7.97 5.79
C ALA A 219 12.87 8.55 4.62
N SER A 220 14.06 8.01 4.37
CA SER A 220 14.98 8.42 3.30
C SER A 220 14.94 7.46 2.11
N THR A 221 15.73 7.79 1.08
CA THR A 221 15.95 6.92 -0.08
C THR A 221 16.48 5.54 0.27
N ASP A 222 16.92 5.24 1.49
CA ASP A 222 17.22 3.85 1.91
C ASP A 222 16.01 2.93 1.75
N ASN A 223 14.80 3.48 1.86
CA ASN A 223 13.54 2.80 1.59
C ASN A 223 13.33 2.67 0.06
N PRO A 224 13.37 1.45 -0.52
CA PRO A 224 13.35 1.25 -1.98
C PRO A 224 12.16 1.91 -2.68
N ARG A 225 10.99 1.94 -2.02
CA ARG A 225 9.78 2.55 -2.60
C ARG A 225 9.92 4.04 -2.89
N LEU A 226 10.84 4.73 -2.23
CA LEU A 226 11.12 6.15 -2.48
C LEU A 226 12.01 6.39 -3.70
N ARG A 227 12.51 5.30 -4.29
CA ARG A 227 13.22 5.30 -5.58
C ARG A 227 12.41 4.61 -6.67
N CYS A 228 11.09 4.46 -6.49
CA CYS A 228 10.22 3.67 -7.37
C CYS A 228 10.72 2.23 -7.57
N GLU A 229 11.39 1.65 -6.56
CA GLU A 229 11.80 0.25 -6.59
C GLU A 229 10.89 -0.59 -5.70
N PRO A 230 10.64 -1.87 -6.06
CA PRO A 230 9.97 -2.79 -5.15
C PRO A 230 10.75 -2.95 -3.85
N THR A 231 10.06 -3.28 -2.77
CA THR A 231 10.66 -3.58 -1.46
C THR A 231 11.03 -5.06 -1.38
N SER A 232 10.02 -5.95 -1.44
CA SER A 232 10.20 -7.40 -1.28
C SER A 232 8.96 -8.20 -1.70
N ILE A 233 9.14 -9.50 -1.93
CA ILE A 233 8.05 -10.45 -2.24
C ILE A 233 7.00 -10.57 -1.14
N LEU A 234 7.33 -10.18 0.10
CA LEU A 234 6.44 -10.25 1.25
C LEU A 234 5.62 -8.98 1.39
N PHE A 235 6.29 -7.82 1.48
CA PHE A 235 5.64 -6.53 1.73
C PHE A 235 4.78 -6.09 0.56
N ASP A 236 5.33 -6.11 -0.66
CA ASP A 236 4.65 -5.56 -1.84
C ASP A 236 3.43 -6.39 -2.27
N TRP A 237 3.29 -7.62 -1.76
CA TRP A 237 2.17 -8.51 -2.09
C TRP A 237 0.82 -7.96 -1.62
N THR A 238 0.79 -7.29 -0.47
CA THR A 238 -0.43 -6.70 0.08
C THR A 238 -0.35 -5.20 0.27
N PHE A 239 0.83 -4.61 0.07
CA PHE A 239 1.04 -3.19 0.24
C PHE A 239 0.11 -2.38 -0.66
N ASP A 240 -0.49 -1.35 -0.06
CA ASP A 240 -1.49 -0.49 -0.71
C ASP A 240 -2.65 -1.25 -1.35
N SER A 241 -2.84 -2.54 -1.04
CA SER A 241 -3.82 -3.53 -1.54
C SER A 241 -4.01 -3.59 -3.07
N VAL A 242 -3.03 -3.15 -3.86
CA VAL A 242 -3.15 -3.09 -5.33
C VAL A 242 -3.36 -4.47 -5.94
N PRO A 243 -4.15 -4.59 -7.03
CA PRO A 243 -4.43 -5.90 -7.61
C PRO A 243 -3.12 -6.46 -8.16
N ASN A 244 -2.80 -7.68 -7.79
CA ASN A 244 -1.74 -8.50 -8.35
C ASN A 244 -2.35 -9.44 -9.39
N ARG A 245 -1.55 -9.90 -10.35
CA ARG A 245 -1.95 -10.91 -11.32
C ARG A 245 -1.15 -12.19 -11.14
N ILE A 246 -1.85 -13.32 -11.12
CA ILE A 246 -1.27 -14.66 -11.16
C ILE A 246 -1.56 -15.28 -12.52
N GLU A 247 -0.51 -15.74 -13.20
CA GLU A 247 -0.59 -16.61 -14.38
C GLU A 247 -0.06 -17.98 -13.98
N GLN A 248 -0.80 -19.05 -14.28
CA GLN A 248 -0.46 -20.41 -13.86
C GLN A 248 -0.40 -21.35 -15.06
N THR A 249 0.65 -22.16 -15.10
CA THR A 249 0.85 -23.27 -16.03
C THR A 249 1.32 -24.50 -15.24
N PRO A 250 1.32 -25.71 -15.83
CA PRO A 250 1.85 -26.89 -15.15
C PRO A 250 3.33 -26.77 -14.72
N ALA A 251 4.15 -26.02 -15.47
CA ALA A 251 5.58 -25.89 -15.22
C ALA A 251 5.97 -24.68 -14.35
N ARG A 252 5.15 -23.62 -14.33
CA ARG A 252 5.46 -22.37 -13.64
C ARG A 252 4.24 -21.55 -13.26
N ILE A 253 4.39 -20.73 -12.23
CA ILE A 253 3.43 -19.68 -11.83
C ILE A 253 4.15 -18.32 -11.89
N THR A 254 3.57 -17.34 -12.56
CA THR A 254 4.10 -15.98 -12.64
C THR A 254 3.23 -15.04 -11.81
N LEU A 255 3.83 -14.34 -10.87
CA LEU A 255 3.20 -13.32 -10.05
C LEU A 255 3.66 -11.95 -10.55
N ARG A 256 2.70 -11.10 -10.93
CA ARG A 256 2.92 -9.69 -11.25
C ARG A 256 2.33 -8.86 -10.14
N TYR A 257 3.17 -8.13 -9.43
CA TYR A 257 2.77 -7.31 -8.32
C TYR A 257 2.23 -6.00 -8.88
N GLY A 258 1.05 -5.59 -8.42
CA GLY A 258 0.46 -4.30 -8.80
C GLY A 258 1.22 -3.11 -8.22
N HIS A 259 2.08 -3.35 -7.22
CA HIS A 259 2.96 -2.36 -6.62
C HIS A 259 4.36 -2.48 -7.22
N MET A 260 4.90 -1.38 -7.75
CA MET A 260 6.27 -1.29 -8.29
C MET A 260 6.62 -2.33 -9.39
N ASP A 261 5.59 -2.87 -10.07
CA ASP A 261 5.70 -3.80 -11.21
C ASP A 261 6.67 -4.99 -11.01
N MET A 262 6.86 -5.43 -9.76
CA MET A 262 7.73 -6.58 -9.51
C MET A 262 7.14 -7.83 -10.16
N MET A 263 7.96 -8.52 -10.94
CA MET A 263 7.64 -9.83 -11.51
C MET A 263 8.42 -10.91 -10.77
N ARG A 264 7.71 -11.98 -10.42
CA ARG A 264 8.28 -13.16 -9.78
C ARG A 264 7.81 -14.42 -10.50
N VAL A 265 8.74 -15.34 -10.76
CA VAL A 265 8.43 -16.65 -11.34
C VAL A 265 8.69 -17.73 -10.30
N ILE A 266 7.68 -18.57 -10.06
CA ILE A 266 7.76 -19.78 -9.26
C ILE A 266 7.89 -20.96 -10.20
N HIS A 267 9.05 -21.62 -10.16
CA HIS A 267 9.34 -22.81 -10.95
C HIS A 267 8.74 -24.05 -10.27
N LEU A 268 7.89 -24.80 -10.98
CA LEU A 268 7.28 -26.05 -10.48
C LEU A 268 7.97 -27.30 -11.03
N ASP A 269 8.83 -27.13 -12.03
CA ASP A 269 9.49 -28.17 -12.81
C ASP A 269 10.94 -28.44 -12.33
N ARG A 270 11.36 -27.86 -11.22
CA ARG A 270 12.74 -27.90 -10.72
C ARG A 270 12.78 -28.12 -9.22
N ARG A 271 13.92 -28.66 -8.73
CA ARG A 271 14.15 -28.96 -7.31
C ARG A 271 15.15 -28.04 -6.62
N SER A 272 16.01 -27.37 -7.39
CA SER A 272 17.02 -26.43 -6.88
C SER A 272 17.22 -25.27 -7.86
N PRO A 273 17.68 -24.10 -7.39
CA PRO A 273 18.08 -23.01 -8.28
C PRO A 273 19.24 -23.44 -9.18
N PRO A 274 19.39 -22.85 -10.38
CA PRO A 274 20.61 -22.96 -11.19
C PRO A 274 21.84 -22.54 -10.37
N ALA A 275 22.98 -23.19 -10.62
CA ALA A 275 24.24 -22.85 -9.94
C ALA A 275 24.71 -21.41 -10.25
N ASP A 276 24.30 -20.87 -11.39
CA ASP A 276 24.59 -19.51 -11.87
C ASP A 276 23.43 -18.52 -11.62
N ALA A 277 22.44 -18.90 -10.81
CA ALA A 277 21.32 -18.03 -10.47
C ALA A 277 21.83 -16.72 -9.85
N ARG A 278 21.64 -15.61 -10.56
CA ARG A 278 22.01 -14.30 -10.07
C ARG A 278 21.02 -13.86 -8.99
N PRO A 279 21.50 -13.34 -7.85
CA PRO A 279 20.60 -12.83 -6.84
C PRO A 279 19.74 -11.69 -7.39
N THR A 280 18.46 -11.67 -7.01
CA THR A 280 17.53 -10.57 -7.34
C THR A 280 16.73 -10.16 -6.12
N ARG A 281 16.01 -9.04 -6.19
CA ARG A 281 15.10 -8.63 -5.11
C ARG A 281 13.90 -9.59 -4.95
N ALA A 282 13.45 -10.21 -6.04
CA ALA A 282 12.39 -11.22 -6.01
C ALA A 282 12.91 -12.61 -5.58
N GLY A 283 14.23 -12.80 -5.54
CA GLY A 283 14.87 -14.10 -5.32
C GLY A 283 14.65 -15.07 -6.48
N TYR A 284 14.93 -16.34 -6.22
CA TYR A 284 14.64 -17.47 -7.11
C TYR A 284 13.68 -18.42 -6.40
N SER A 285 12.46 -18.58 -6.93
CA SER A 285 11.38 -19.32 -6.28
C SER A 285 11.14 -20.70 -6.89
N ILE A 286 11.03 -21.71 -6.04
CA ILE A 286 10.72 -23.09 -6.40
C ILE A 286 9.48 -23.52 -5.63
N GLY A 287 8.46 -23.94 -6.36
CA GLY A 287 7.19 -24.37 -5.82
C GLY A 287 7.00 -25.88 -5.93
N ARG A 288 6.29 -26.45 -4.97
CA ARG A 288 5.78 -27.81 -5.01
C ARG A 288 4.38 -27.85 -4.42
N TRP A 289 3.56 -28.78 -4.87
CA TRP A 289 2.24 -29.02 -4.31
C TRP A 289 2.31 -30.08 -3.21
N GLU A 290 1.82 -29.73 -2.02
CA GLU A 290 1.58 -30.64 -0.90
C GLU A 290 0.06 -30.74 -0.72
N GLY A 291 -0.57 -31.74 -1.37
CA GLY A 291 -2.01 -31.75 -1.57
C GLY A 291 -2.47 -30.53 -2.37
N ASP A 292 -3.35 -29.71 -1.77
CA ASP A 292 -3.86 -28.46 -2.34
C ASP A 292 -3.11 -27.21 -1.87
N VAL A 293 -2.02 -27.38 -1.10
CA VAL A 293 -1.15 -26.28 -0.68
C VAL A 293 0.00 -26.14 -1.68
N LEU A 294 0.19 -24.95 -2.24
CA LEU A 294 1.43 -24.63 -2.95
C LEU A 294 2.46 -24.16 -1.93
N VAL A 295 3.52 -24.94 -1.75
CA VAL A 295 4.66 -24.59 -0.90
C VAL A 295 5.78 -24.06 -1.76
N VAL A 296 6.21 -22.84 -1.49
CA VAL A 296 7.19 -22.12 -2.28
C VAL A 296 8.39 -21.78 -1.42
N GLU A 297 9.56 -22.27 -1.81
CA GLU A 297 10.82 -21.87 -1.22
C GLU A 297 11.50 -20.85 -2.13
N THR A 298 11.98 -19.75 -1.56
CA THR A 298 12.71 -18.72 -2.29
C THR A 298 14.04 -18.44 -1.61
N THR A 299 15.10 -18.39 -2.43
CA THR A 299 16.48 -18.08 -2.02
C THR A 299 17.10 -17.14 -3.05
N ALA A 300 18.42 -16.95 -3.04
CA ALA A 300 19.15 -16.09 -3.98
C ALA A 300 18.61 -14.65 -3.99
N PHE A 301 18.41 -14.08 -2.80
CA PHE A 301 18.02 -12.69 -2.67
C PHE A 301 19.23 -11.76 -2.76
N LEU A 302 19.06 -10.61 -3.41
CA LEU A 302 19.96 -9.47 -3.17
C LEU A 302 19.76 -8.98 -1.73
N PRO A 303 20.83 -8.73 -0.95
CA PRO A 303 20.70 -8.09 0.35
C PRO A 303 19.87 -6.81 0.25
N GLY A 304 18.97 -6.59 1.21
CA GLY A 304 17.99 -5.53 1.07
C GLY A 304 17.03 -5.39 2.25
N VAL A 305 15.82 -4.95 1.92
CA VAL A 305 14.78 -4.60 2.88
C VAL A 305 13.60 -5.54 2.65
N LEU A 306 13.22 -6.31 3.67
CA LEU A 306 11.99 -7.10 3.63
C LEU A 306 10.77 -6.24 3.90
N ASN A 307 10.86 -5.33 4.87
CA ASN A 307 9.78 -4.45 5.27
C ASN A 307 10.38 -3.15 5.83
N ALA A 308 10.25 -2.05 5.09
CA ALA A 308 10.83 -0.77 5.50
C ALA A 308 10.10 -0.15 6.70
N ASP A 309 8.77 -0.31 6.75
CA ASP A 309 7.89 0.14 7.84
C ASP A 309 8.25 -0.49 9.19
N ALA A 310 8.62 -1.77 9.18
CA ALA A 310 9.03 -2.51 10.38
C ALA A 310 10.56 -2.58 10.54
N ARG A 311 11.32 -1.89 9.68
CA ARG A 311 12.79 -1.89 9.66
C ARG A 311 13.40 -3.29 9.64
N ILE A 312 12.83 -4.17 8.81
CA ILE A 312 13.36 -5.52 8.59
C ILE A 312 14.30 -5.51 7.40
N LEU A 313 15.60 -5.56 7.70
CA LEU A 313 16.68 -5.75 6.73
C LEU A 313 17.06 -7.22 6.64
N HIS A 314 17.68 -7.61 5.52
CA HIS A 314 18.20 -8.96 5.32
C HIS A 314 19.48 -8.96 4.48
N GLY A 315 20.29 -9.99 4.67
CA GLY A 315 21.47 -10.33 3.90
C GLY A 315 21.15 -11.19 2.67
N GLY A 316 22.21 -11.71 2.06
CA GLY A 316 22.11 -12.59 0.88
C GLY A 316 21.72 -14.03 1.24
N GLY A 317 21.90 -14.42 2.51
CA GLY A 317 21.53 -15.72 3.06
C GLY A 317 20.04 -15.90 3.35
N LEU A 318 19.20 -14.92 3.02
CA LEU A 318 17.76 -14.98 3.25
C LEU A 318 17.13 -16.19 2.54
N ARG A 319 16.31 -16.93 3.28
CA ARG A 319 15.46 -18.01 2.82
C ARG A 319 14.03 -17.74 3.25
N ILE A 320 13.08 -17.81 2.32
CA ILE A 320 11.65 -17.64 2.60
C ILE A 320 10.91 -18.90 2.17
N VAL A 321 10.09 -19.43 3.06
CA VAL A 321 9.12 -20.49 2.74
C VAL A 321 7.71 -19.93 2.87
N GLU A 322 6.99 -19.84 1.76
CA GLU A 322 5.58 -19.46 1.68
C GLU A 322 4.69 -20.69 1.49
N ARG A 323 3.48 -20.66 2.03
CA ARG A 323 2.41 -21.65 1.78
C ARG A 323 1.18 -20.90 1.29
N PHE A 324 0.79 -21.14 0.04
CA PHE A 324 -0.40 -20.58 -0.57
C PHE A 324 -1.53 -21.60 -0.54
N GLN A 325 -2.69 -21.19 -0.04
CA GLN A 325 -3.88 -22.03 0.07
C GLN A 325 -5.09 -21.28 -0.52
N LEU A 326 -5.65 -21.85 -1.58
CA LEU A 326 -6.93 -21.42 -2.15
C LEU A 326 -8.06 -21.99 -1.30
N ASP A 327 -9.01 -21.14 -0.93
CA ASP A 327 -10.27 -21.57 -0.32
C ASP A 327 -11.08 -22.46 -1.30
N PRO A 328 -11.80 -23.51 -0.84
CA PRO A 328 -12.53 -24.41 -1.73
C PRO A 328 -13.57 -23.73 -2.65
N ALA A 329 -14.13 -22.59 -2.26
CA ALA A 329 -15.04 -21.81 -3.10
C ALA A 329 -14.31 -20.85 -4.06
N GLY A 330 -12.98 -20.77 -3.99
CA GLY A 330 -12.15 -19.88 -4.80
C GLY A 330 -12.29 -18.40 -4.44
N GLN A 331 -12.82 -18.10 -3.25
CA GLN A 331 -13.15 -16.74 -2.83
C GLN A 331 -12.02 -16.05 -2.08
N SER A 332 -11.01 -16.78 -1.62
CA SER A 332 -9.82 -16.22 -1.00
C SER A 332 -8.60 -17.08 -1.27
N LEU A 333 -7.44 -16.42 -1.28
CA LEU A 333 -6.12 -17.03 -1.34
C LEU A 333 -5.35 -16.55 -0.13
N SER A 334 -5.10 -17.47 0.79
CA SER A 334 -4.28 -17.20 1.97
C SER A 334 -2.81 -17.55 1.69
N ARG A 335 -1.92 -16.76 2.27
CA ARG A 335 -0.48 -17.01 2.27
C ARG A 335 0.03 -16.94 3.70
N SER A 336 0.72 -17.98 4.15
CA SER A 336 1.59 -17.90 5.33
C SER A 336 3.05 -17.96 4.91
N TYR A 337 3.94 -17.38 5.70
CA TYR A 337 5.37 -17.40 5.39
C TYR A 337 6.22 -17.47 6.64
N VAL A 338 7.42 -18.04 6.45
CA VAL A 338 8.53 -18.04 7.41
C VAL A 338 9.78 -17.57 6.66
N ALA A 339 10.42 -16.54 7.20
CA ALA A 339 11.66 -15.96 6.70
C ALA A 339 12.80 -16.23 7.68
N GLU A 340 13.90 -16.75 7.18
CA GLU A 340 15.10 -17.09 7.95
C GLU A 340 16.31 -16.45 7.30
N ASP A 341 17.09 -15.74 8.10
CA ASP A 341 18.36 -15.17 7.69
C ASP A 341 19.28 -15.18 8.92
N PRO A 342 20.15 -16.17 9.09
CA PRO A 342 20.97 -16.28 10.29
C PRO A 342 21.98 -15.13 10.43
N GLU A 343 22.22 -14.34 9.38
CA GLU A 343 23.06 -13.16 9.47
C GLU A 343 22.31 -11.97 10.10
N TYR A 344 20.98 -11.92 9.97
CA TYR A 344 20.16 -10.78 10.41
C TYR A 344 19.16 -11.10 11.53
N PHE A 345 18.67 -12.33 11.63
CA PHE A 345 17.63 -12.75 12.58
C PHE A 345 18.17 -13.74 13.61
N GLU A 346 17.80 -13.53 14.86
CA GLU A 346 17.91 -14.54 15.91
C GLU A 346 16.61 -15.36 15.94
N GLY A 347 16.54 -16.39 15.08
CA GLY A 347 15.34 -17.21 14.86
C GLY A 347 14.73 -16.93 13.48
N SER A 348 13.39 -16.94 13.40
CA SER A 348 12.66 -16.70 12.16
C SER A 348 11.63 -15.58 12.31
N TRP A 349 11.31 -14.94 11.19
CA TRP A 349 10.21 -14.00 11.09
C TRP A 349 9.05 -14.64 10.33
N SER A 350 7.89 -14.73 10.97
CA SER A 350 6.71 -15.38 10.39
C SER A 350 5.54 -14.41 10.25
N GLY A 351 4.67 -14.66 9.28
CA GLY A 351 3.45 -13.88 9.09
C GLY A 351 2.47 -14.57 8.16
N SER A 352 1.32 -13.92 7.96
CA SER A 352 0.31 -14.38 7.01
C SER A 352 -0.53 -13.23 6.49
N ASP A 353 -1.14 -13.44 5.33
CA ASP A 353 -2.06 -12.53 4.68
C ASP A 353 -3.11 -13.28 3.86
N VAL A 354 -4.18 -12.57 3.50
CA VAL A 354 -5.26 -13.09 2.66
C VAL A 354 -5.56 -12.07 1.57
N VAL A 355 -5.67 -12.56 0.34
CA VAL A 355 -6.13 -11.79 -0.81
C VAL A 355 -7.41 -12.41 -1.39
N TYR A 356 -8.20 -11.58 -2.06
CA TYR A 356 -9.50 -11.92 -2.62
C TYR A 356 -9.49 -11.66 -4.12
N PRO A 357 -10.38 -12.29 -4.91
CA PRO A 357 -10.60 -11.91 -6.29
C PRO A 357 -10.75 -10.39 -6.43
N ALA A 358 -9.96 -9.76 -7.30
CA ALA A 358 -10.01 -8.32 -7.46
C ALA A 358 -11.27 -7.88 -8.21
N ASP A 359 -11.95 -6.86 -7.68
CA ASP A 359 -13.12 -6.22 -8.32
C ASP A 359 -12.74 -5.35 -9.53
N VAL A 360 -11.47 -4.96 -9.62
CA VAL A 360 -10.87 -4.20 -10.73
C VAL A 360 -9.75 -5.01 -11.38
N PRO A 361 -9.50 -4.86 -12.69
CA PRO A 361 -8.40 -5.56 -13.35
C PRO A 361 -7.04 -5.09 -12.85
N TYR A 362 -6.03 -5.96 -12.95
CA TYR A 362 -4.62 -5.56 -12.81
C TYR A 362 -4.24 -4.49 -13.84
N GLU A 363 -3.56 -3.45 -13.37
CA GLU A 363 -2.93 -2.39 -14.17
C GLU A 363 -1.43 -2.30 -13.80
N PRO A 364 -0.52 -2.13 -14.77
CA PRO A 364 0.88 -1.86 -14.47
C PRO A 364 1.09 -0.60 -13.62
N TYR A 365 2.06 -0.65 -12.72
CA TYR A 365 2.42 0.40 -11.79
C TYR A 365 3.20 1.53 -12.49
N GLN A 366 2.49 2.60 -12.83
CA GLN A 366 3.10 3.78 -13.46
C GLN A 366 3.72 4.69 -12.39
N CYS A 367 4.88 4.30 -11.84
CA CYS A 367 5.67 5.19 -10.98
C CYS A 367 6.37 6.24 -11.85
N THR A 368 5.92 7.48 -11.78
CA THR A 368 6.65 8.63 -12.33
C THR A 368 7.38 9.32 -11.20
N ASP A 369 8.71 9.43 -11.33
CA ASP A 369 9.51 10.30 -10.46
C ASP A 369 8.96 11.73 -10.58
N PRO A 370 8.71 12.46 -9.47
CA PRO A 370 8.25 13.85 -9.51
C PRO A 370 9.16 14.81 -10.31
N GLY A 371 10.36 14.39 -10.73
CA GLY A 371 11.21 15.10 -11.70
C GLY A 371 10.82 14.94 -13.19
N GLY A 372 9.80 14.14 -13.53
CA GLY A 372 9.28 14.00 -14.89
C GLY A 372 10.11 13.12 -15.84
N ALA A 373 11.15 12.46 -15.35
CA ALA A 373 11.85 11.43 -16.14
C ALA A 373 11.12 10.09 -16.00
N PRO A 374 10.74 9.40 -17.09
CA PRO A 374 10.25 8.04 -16.99
C PRO A 374 11.36 7.15 -16.41
N ALA A 375 11.02 6.35 -15.39
CA ALA A 375 11.91 5.34 -14.85
C ALA A 375 12.36 4.42 -16.00
N GLY A 376 13.68 4.37 -16.23
CA GLY A 376 14.28 3.58 -17.29
C GLY A 376 13.89 2.10 -17.14
N ARG A 377 13.40 1.53 -18.25
CA ARG A 377 13.10 0.10 -18.40
C ARG A 377 14.33 -0.77 -18.25
#